data_AF-A0A842W2B1-F1
#
_entry.id   AF-A0A842W2B1-F1
#
_cell.length_a   1.000
_cell.length_b   1.000
_cell.length_c   1.000
_cell.angle_alpha   90.00
_cell.angle_beta   90.00
_cell.angle_gamma   90.00
#
_symmetry.space_group_name_H-M   'P 1'
#
loop_
_entity.id
_entity.type
_entity.pdbx_description
1 polymer ?
#
loop_
_entity_poly.entity_id
_entity_poly.type
_entity_poly.pdbx_seq_one_letter_code
_entity_poly.pdbx_strand_id
1 'polypeptide(L)'
;MASELTLILVFVGLVYFLIFVCAAAASKRMRSRYPKPKPGHRYRKLKRVRDPKIQAKVRERLTKWEGAQYEEWYKDTIKKINYKYRTNQRQKKWTVLKRAVLDIINKYTYEIPEERLKKFSQDFPLLRRVYFGPKLNKQVYNKKNLARKFKFKIKDGTEIPHLDNIVDIALFFNTSVNVLLGYAYTQDLSNKSYYIKKNYTKKRKRKDYYEQKSRFYNRTTLIKPDGRKRLISSPKYNLKNLQLKILHDILEKAELPDCCTGFKPGNSIVDNAKPHIGKSTMVQIDLYNFFPSLKFDHVFEVFRGFGYSRPVSGVLAGICTDFCNSPRFVPQGAPTSPMISNLYASHLDKRLKGLWTKRGFTYTRYADDLTFSSDADDIKVGNLIHATYEIIKDENLKPNYKKTKVYRKGHRHEVTGIVVNDKLSVNRDWIRELRAELHNYNKNGLPDGIEGQQILNKLQGKISFLNMVDPEKAARYRAQFAVLTKD
;
A
#
# COMPACT_ATOMS: atom_id res chain seq x y z
N MET A 1 -90.14 -14.87 3.27
CA MET A 1 -89.35 -13.84 3.98
C MET A 1 -87.95 -14.29 4.43
N ALA A 2 -87.68 -15.57 4.70
CA ALA A 2 -86.31 -16.02 5.02
C ALA A 2 -85.41 -16.29 3.79
N SER A 3 -86.00 -16.46 2.59
CA SER A 3 -85.27 -16.73 1.34
C SER A 3 -84.79 -15.48 0.60
N GLU A 4 -85.47 -14.34 0.73
CA GLU A 4 -85.07 -13.09 0.06
C GLU A 4 -83.91 -12.40 0.77
N LEU A 5 -83.88 -12.42 2.11
CA LEU A 5 -82.79 -11.86 2.90
C LEU A 5 -81.48 -12.63 2.71
N THR A 6 -81.55 -13.96 2.51
CA THR A 6 -80.37 -14.77 2.17
C THR A 6 -79.90 -14.51 0.74
N LEU A 7 -80.81 -14.32 -0.22
CA LEU A 7 -80.44 -13.94 -1.59
C LEU A 7 -79.76 -12.56 -1.63
N ILE A 8 -80.28 -11.58 -0.89
CA ILE A 8 -79.72 -10.23 -0.79
C ILE A 8 -78.33 -10.26 -0.14
N LEU A 9 -78.13 -11.04 0.93
CA LEU A 9 -76.83 -11.16 1.58
C LEU A 9 -75.78 -11.87 0.70
N VAL A 10 -76.19 -12.88 -0.08
CA VAL A 10 -75.31 -13.54 -1.06
C VAL A 10 -74.96 -12.59 -2.20
N PHE A 11 -75.92 -11.79 -2.69
CA PHE A 11 -75.69 -10.81 -3.75
C PHE A 11 -74.78 -9.67 -3.30
N VAL A 12 -74.98 -9.14 -2.08
CA VAL A 12 -74.11 -8.14 -1.46
C VAL A 12 -72.70 -8.72 -1.25
N GLY A 13 -72.59 -9.97 -0.81
CA GLY A 13 -71.31 -10.67 -0.65
C GLY A 13 -70.56 -10.84 -1.98
N LEU A 14 -71.26 -11.21 -3.06
CA LEU A 14 -70.71 -11.35 -4.41
C LEU A 14 -70.24 -10.01 -4.99
N VAL A 15 -71.00 -8.93 -4.76
CA VAL A 15 -70.62 -7.57 -5.17
C VAL A 15 -69.38 -7.11 -4.41
N TYR A 16 -69.29 -7.34 -3.10
CA TYR A 16 -68.09 -7.00 -2.31
C TYR A 16 -66.87 -7.85 -2.71
N PHE A 17 -67.07 -9.12 -3.05
CA PHE A 17 -66.01 -9.99 -3.54
C PHE A 17 -65.50 -9.54 -4.91
N LEU A 18 -66.39 -9.18 -5.84
CA LEU A 18 -66.02 -8.62 -7.14
C LEU A 18 -65.31 -7.26 -7.00
N ILE A 19 -65.77 -6.38 -6.12
CA ILE A 19 -65.09 -5.12 -5.78
C ILE A 19 -63.70 -5.41 -5.21
N PHE A 20 -63.54 -6.41 -4.33
CA PHE A 20 -62.25 -6.78 -3.76
C PHE A 20 -61.30 -7.40 -4.81
N VAL A 21 -61.81 -8.24 -5.71
CA VAL A 21 -61.02 -8.83 -6.81
C VAL A 21 -60.62 -7.77 -7.83
N CYS A 22 -61.51 -6.83 -8.18
CA CYS A 22 -61.20 -5.68 -9.04
C CYS A 22 -60.23 -4.71 -8.36
N ALA A 23 -60.37 -4.47 -7.05
CA ALA A 23 -59.42 -3.67 -6.26
C ALA A 23 -58.05 -4.37 -6.13
N ALA A 24 -58.02 -5.70 -6.01
CA ALA A 24 -56.80 -6.50 -5.97
C ALA A 24 -56.11 -6.55 -7.35
N ALA A 25 -56.87 -6.66 -8.44
CA ALA A 25 -56.36 -6.57 -9.82
C ALA A 25 -55.85 -5.17 -10.15
N ALA A 26 -56.55 -4.12 -9.72
CA ALA A 26 -56.09 -2.73 -9.78
C ALA A 26 -54.83 -2.53 -8.91
N SER A 27 -54.72 -3.19 -7.75
CA SER A 27 -53.52 -3.15 -6.91
C SER A 27 -52.30 -3.85 -7.57
N LYS A 28 -52.53 -4.89 -8.38
CA LYS A 28 -51.48 -5.57 -9.15
C LYS A 28 -50.96 -4.70 -10.30
N ARG A 29 -51.83 -3.92 -10.97
CA ARG A 29 -51.43 -2.88 -11.93
C ARG A 29 -50.81 -1.64 -11.26
N MET A 30 -51.16 -1.33 -10.01
CA MET A 30 -50.52 -0.25 -9.23
C MET A 30 -49.19 -0.63 -8.55
N ARG A 31 -48.75 -1.90 -8.60
CA ARG A 31 -47.40 -2.29 -8.16
C ARG A 31 -46.27 -1.80 -9.09
N SER A 32 -46.58 -1.17 -10.23
CA SER A 32 -45.57 -0.45 -11.03
C SER A 32 -45.35 1.01 -10.60
N ARG A 33 -46.13 1.55 -9.63
CA ARG A 33 -46.05 2.95 -9.20
C ARG A 33 -45.45 3.21 -7.81
N TYR A 34 -44.96 2.19 -7.11
CA TYR A 34 -44.05 2.41 -5.99
C TYR A 34 -42.61 2.19 -6.43
N PRO A 35 -41.71 3.17 -6.25
CA PRO A 35 -40.34 3.07 -6.73
C PRO A 35 -39.66 1.88 -6.06
N LYS A 36 -39.09 0.97 -6.87
CA LYS A 36 -38.02 0.07 -6.40
C LYS A 36 -37.08 0.92 -5.54
N PRO A 37 -36.70 0.50 -4.32
CA PRO A 37 -35.89 1.34 -3.43
C PRO A 37 -34.59 1.72 -4.16
N LYS A 38 -34.47 3.00 -4.54
CA LYS A 38 -33.36 3.51 -5.36
C LYS A 38 -32.00 3.20 -4.70
N PRO A 39 -30.96 2.86 -5.49
CA PRO A 39 -29.59 2.89 -4.99
C PRO A 39 -29.28 4.32 -4.54
N GLY A 40 -29.08 4.55 -3.23
CA GLY A 40 -28.89 5.89 -2.68
C GLY A 40 -29.42 6.11 -1.26
N HIS A 41 -30.27 5.22 -0.74
CA HIS A 41 -30.84 5.42 0.60
C HIS A 41 -29.79 5.32 1.74
N ARG A 42 -28.72 4.53 1.57
CA ARG A 42 -27.56 4.50 2.47
C ARG A 42 -26.64 5.73 2.30
N TYR A 43 -26.47 6.22 1.07
CA TYR A 43 -25.65 7.40 0.77
C TYR A 43 -26.26 8.68 1.36
N ARG A 44 -27.59 8.86 1.25
CA ARG A 44 -28.32 9.93 1.94
C ARG A 44 -28.17 9.87 3.47
N LYS A 45 -28.09 8.66 4.05
CA LYS A 45 -27.82 8.50 5.50
C LYS A 45 -26.38 8.91 5.84
N LEU A 46 -25.39 8.53 5.04
CA LEU A 46 -23.98 8.94 5.20
C LEU A 46 -23.80 10.46 5.05
N LYS A 47 -24.45 11.08 4.06
CA LYS A 47 -24.42 12.54 3.86
C LYS A 47 -25.00 13.30 5.07
N ARG A 48 -26.04 12.76 5.72
CA ARG A 48 -26.62 13.30 6.97
C ARG A 48 -25.76 13.06 8.21
N VAL A 49 -24.96 11.99 8.25
CA VAL A 49 -23.98 11.76 9.33
C VAL A 49 -22.83 12.76 9.26
N ARG A 50 -22.43 13.12 8.04
CA ARG A 50 -21.40 14.13 7.75
C ARG A 50 -21.94 15.57 7.73
N ASP A 51 -23.15 15.81 8.21
CA ASP A 51 -23.71 17.16 8.33
C ASP A 51 -22.92 17.95 9.38
N PRO A 52 -22.24 19.06 9.01
CA PRO A 52 -21.40 19.82 9.93
C PRO A 52 -22.14 20.33 11.16
N LYS A 53 -23.43 20.69 11.04
CA LYS A 53 -24.23 21.19 12.18
C LYS A 53 -24.51 20.09 13.20
N ILE A 54 -24.82 18.89 12.71
CA ILE A 54 -25.02 17.71 13.56
C ILE A 54 -23.70 17.29 14.20
N GLN A 55 -22.60 17.36 13.44
CA GLN A 55 -21.29 16.98 13.96
C GLN A 55 -20.76 17.96 15.01
N ALA A 56 -20.89 19.26 14.77
CA ALA A 56 -20.51 20.28 15.74
C ALA A 56 -21.27 20.11 17.06
N LYS A 57 -22.60 19.93 16.99
CA LYS A 57 -23.47 19.77 18.17
C LYS A 57 -23.14 18.53 18.99
N VAL A 58 -22.82 17.40 18.35
CA VAL A 58 -22.44 16.18 19.06
C VAL A 58 -21.02 16.29 19.63
N ARG A 59 -20.07 16.91 18.92
CA ARG A 59 -18.72 17.16 19.44
C ARG A 59 -18.77 18.06 20.67
N GLU A 60 -19.48 19.18 20.59
CA GLU A 60 -19.68 20.11 21.70
C GLU A 60 -20.20 19.41 22.96
N ARG A 61 -21.22 18.57 22.83
CA ARG A 61 -21.78 17.82 23.97
C ARG A 61 -20.83 16.78 24.54
N LEU A 62 -20.00 16.17 23.69
CA LEU A 62 -19.01 15.18 24.13
C LEU A 62 -17.81 15.83 24.82
N THR A 63 -17.40 17.03 24.40
CA THR A 63 -16.16 17.66 24.87
C THR A 63 -16.39 18.77 25.91
N LYS A 64 -17.44 19.59 25.78
CA LYS A 64 -17.62 20.81 26.59
C LYS A 64 -18.61 20.71 27.74
N TRP A 65 -19.66 19.89 27.63
CA TRP A 65 -20.66 19.79 28.70
C TRP A 65 -20.06 19.10 29.91
N GLU A 66 -20.42 19.47 31.15
CA GLU A 66 -19.87 18.88 32.37
C GLU A 66 -20.97 18.43 33.34
N GLY A 67 -20.60 17.58 34.31
CA GLY A 67 -21.48 17.13 35.38
C GLY A 67 -22.85 16.63 34.91
N ALA A 68 -23.90 17.18 35.51
CA ALA A 68 -25.29 16.76 35.30
C ALA A 68 -25.77 16.93 33.84
N GLN A 69 -25.31 17.95 33.12
CA GLN A 69 -25.73 18.22 31.74
C GLN A 69 -25.30 17.11 30.79
N TYR A 70 -24.04 16.67 30.92
CA TYR A 70 -23.53 15.54 30.15
C TYR A 70 -24.30 14.26 30.50
N GLU A 71 -24.53 14.01 31.78
CA GLU A 71 -25.22 12.80 32.25
C GLU A 71 -26.66 12.70 31.76
N GLU A 72 -27.40 13.80 31.79
CA GLU A 72 -28.76 13.85 31.27
C GLU A 72 -28.78 13.59 29.75
N TRP A 73 -27.92 14.28 29.00
CA TRP A 73 -27.77 14.04 27.57
C TRP A 73 -27.35 12.61 27.25
N TYR A 74 -26.43 12.05 28.04
CA TYR A 74 -25.91 10.70 27.87
C TYR A 74 -27.02 9.66 28.07
N LYS A 75 -27.77 9.75 29.17
CA LYS A 75 -28.93 8.89 29.47
C LYS A 75 -30.01 8.99 28.40
N ASP A 76 -30.35 10.21 27.98
CA ASP A 76 -31.30 10.46 26.90
C ASP A 76 -30.82 9.86 25.56
N THR A 77 -29.53 10.01 25.26
CA THR A 77 -28.89 9.46 24.06
C THR A 77 -28.91 7.93 24.07
N ILE A 78 -28.64 7.29 25.23
CA ILE A 78 -28.77 5.83 25.40
C ILE A 78 -30.19 5.37 25.12
N LYS A 79 -31.17 5.99 25.76
CA LYS A 79 -32.59 5.66 25.60
C LYS A 79 -33.01 5.78 24.13
N LYS A 80 -32.57 6.83 23.45
CA LYS A 80 -32.83 7.08 22.02
C LYS A 80 -32.14 6.10 21.09
N ILE A 81 -30.96 5.59 21.45
CA ILE A 81 -30.22 4.59 20.65
C ILE A 81 -30.77 3.17 20.85
N ASN A 82 -31.28 2.82 22.03
CA ASN A 82 -31.67 1.45 22.41
C ASN A 82 -33.16 1.11 22.21
N TYR A 83 -34.03 2.07 21.85
CA TYR A 83 -35.47 1.81 21.68
C TYR A 83 -35.77 0.80 20.55
N LYS A 84 -36.39 -0.34 20.91
CA LYS A 84 -36.75 -1.46 20.01
C LYS A 84 -38.03 -1.15 19.23
N TYR A 85 -38.01 -1.49 17.94
CA TYR A 85 -39.07 -1.52 16.94
C TYR A 85 -40.53 -1.28 17.40
N ARG A 86 -41.10 -0.16 16.98
CA ARG A 86 -42.43 -0.08 16.32
C ARG A 86 -42.59 1.30 15.68
N THR A 87 -43.17 1.35 14.48
CA THR A 87 -43.56 2.52 13.64
C THR A 87 -42.52 3.15 12.68
N ASN A 88 -43.00 3.45 11.47
CA ASN A 88 -42.29 3.37 10.19
C ASN A 88 -41.51 4.64 9.75
N GLN A 89 -41.21 5.59 10.64
CA GLN A 89 -40.47 6.81 10.28
C GLN A 89 -39.33 7.22 11.24
N ARG A 90 -39.41 6.88 12.54
CA ARG A 90 -38.39 7.27 13.55
C ARG A 90 -37.04 6.53 13.41
N GLN A 91 -36.98 5.36 12.80
CA GLN A 91 -35.74 4.57 12.60
C GLN A 91 -34.62 5.30 11.81
N LYS A 92 -34.97 6.24 10.93
CA LYS A 92 -33.97 6.87 10.03
C LYS A 92 -33.12 7.93 10.73
N LYS A 93 -33.66 8.69 11.71
CA LYS A 93 -32.93 9.72 12.46
C LYS A 93 -31.97 9.14 13.50
N TRP A 94 -32.40 8.14 14.28
CA TRP A 94 -31.60 7.58 15.38
C TRP A 94 -30.42 6.74 14.91
N THR A 95 -30.56 6.06 13.75
CA THR A 95 -29.42 5.41 13.08
C THR A 95 -28.38 6.42 12.61
N VAL A 96 -28.79 7.64 12.21
CA VAL A 96 -27.88 8.72 11.79
C VAL A 96 -27.17 9.31 13.01
N LEU A 97 -27.89 9.57 14.11
CA LEU A 97 -27.28 10.05 15.36
C LEU A 97 -26.25 9.05 15.90
N LYS A 98 -26.61 7.76 15.99
CA LYS A 98 -25.71 6.68 16.39
C LYS A 98 -24.40 6.67 15.58
N ARG A 99 -24.50 6.88 14.28
CA ARG A 99 -23.34 6.93 13.36
C ARG A 99 -22.56 8.23 13.45
N ALA A 100 -23.22 9.37 13.72
CA ALA A 100 -22.56 10.66 13.92
C ALA A 100 -21.76 10.70 15.22
N VAL A 101 -22.31 10.15 16.31
CA VAL A 101 -21.59 9.96 17.58
C VAL A 101 -20.32 9.12 17.37
N LEU A 102 -20.42 8.02 16.63
CA LEU A 102 -19.25 7.19 16.28
C LEU A 102 -18.21 7.94 15.44
N ASP A 103 -18.65 8.66 14.41
CA ASP A 103 -17.75 9.37 13.49
C ASP A 103 -16.94 10.44 14.24
N ILE A 104 -17.58 11.14 15.18
CA ILE A 104 -16.92 12.16 16.02
C ILE A 104 -16.00 11.54 17.05
N ILE A 105 -16.45 10.48 17.73
CA ILE A 105 -15.59 9.77 18.69
C ILE A 105 -14.31 9.31 17.98
N ASN A 106 -14.39 8.79 16.75
CA ASN A 106 -13.23 8.37 15.97
C ASN A 106 -12.38 9.53 15.44
N LYS A 107 -13.02 10.63 15.02
CA LYS A 107 -12.35 11.79 14.40
C LYS A 107 -11.64 12.67 15.43
N TYR A 108 -12.19 12.75 16.65
CA TYR A 108 -11.73 13.65 17.72
C TYR A 108 -11.45 12.90 19.02
N THR A 109 -11.03 11.63 18.96
CA THR A 109 -10.77 10.79 20.14
C THR A 109 -9.89 11.48 21.19
N TYR A 110 -8.89 12.24 20.74
CA TYR A 110 -7.91 12.92 21.59
C TYR A 110 -8.46 14.16 22.31
N GLU A 111 -9.63 14.66 21.90
CA GLU A 111 -10.27 15.84 22.49
C GLU A 111 -11.40 15.48 23.46
N ILE A 112 -11.79 14.21 23.52
CA ILE A 112 -12.90 13.74 24.36
C ILE A 112 -12.33 13.22 25.69
N PRO A 113 -12.86 13.65 26.84
CA PRO A 113 -12.44 13.15 28.15
C PRO A 113 -12.48 11.62 28.25
N GLU A 114 -11.42 11.02 28.81
CA GLU A 114 -11.22 9.57 28.84
C GLU A 114 -12.36 8.82 29.55
N GLU A 115 -12.90 9.38 30.62
CA GLU A 115 -14.01 8.80 31.39
C GLU A 115 -15.28 8.63 30.54
N ARG A 116 -15.55 9.58 29.64
CA ARG A 116 -16.69 9.53 28.72
C ARG A 116 -16.51 8.46 27.67
N LEU A 117 -15.30 8.34 27.13
CA LEU A 117 -14.94 7.27 26.19
C LEU A 117 -15.12 5.88 26.82
N LYS A 118 -14.70 5.71 28.08
CA LYS A 118 -14.91 4.46 28.84
C LYS A 118 -16.39 4.15 28.99
N LYS A 119 -17.20 5.13 29.39
CA LYS A 119 -18.65 4.99 29.57
C LYS A 119 -19.36 4.55 28.29
N PHE A 120 -19.11 5.26 27.18
CA PHE A 120 -19.68 4.90 25.87
C PHE A 120 -19.27 3.49 25.39
N SER A 121 -18.02 3.08 25.69
CA SER A 121 -17.53 1.76 25.31
C SER A 121 -18.21 0.62 26.09
N GLN A 122 -18.68 0.88 27.31
CA GLN A 122 -19.39 -0.11 28.14
C GLN A 122 -20.83 -0.28 27.68
N ASP A 123 -21.53 0.82 27.43
CA ASP A 123 -22.98 0.80 27.14
C ASP A 123 -23.30 0.41 25.69
N PHE A 124 -22.32 0.52 24.79
CA PHE A 124 -22.50 0.17 23.38
C PHE A 124 -21.42 -0.75 22.82
N PRO A 125 -21.33 -2.00 23.29
CA PRO A 125 -20.35 -2.96 22.79
C PRO A 125 -20.57 -3.32 21.30
N LEU A 126 -21.79 -3.12 20.78
CA LEU A 126 -22.10 -3.26 19.36
C LEU A 126 -21.63 -2.08 18.50
N LEU A 127 -21.39 -0.89 19.06
CA LEU A 127 -20.69 0.19 18.34
C LEU A 127 -19.26 -0.22 17.99
N ARG A 128 -18.70 -1.22 18.71
CA ARG A 128 -17.51 -1.99 18.34
C ARG A 128 -17.76 -3.02 17.22
N ARG A 129 -18.94 -3.66 17.17
CA ARG A 129 -19.32 -4.69 16.17
C ARG A 129 -19.82 -4.16 14.81
N VAL A 130 -20.22 -2.89 14.69
CA VAL A 130 -20.70 -2.32 13.41
C VAL A 130 -19.63 -2.33 12.30
N TYR A 131 -18.37 -2.64 12.62
CA TYR A 131 -17.30 -2.81 11.64
C TYR A 131 -16.95 -4.25 11.22
N PHE A 132 -17.56 -5.31 11.80
CA PHE A 132 -17.12 -6.70 11.53
C PHE A 132 -18.25 -7.72 11.31
N GLY A 133 -19.16 -7.46 10.37
CA GLY A 133 -20.21 -8.42 9.99
C GLY A 133 -20.05 -8.93 8.54
N PRO A 134 -19.84 -10.24 8.29
CA PRO A 134 -19.57 -10.78 6.95
C PRO A 134 -20.69 -10.56 5.91
N LYS A 135 -21.93 -10.27 6.33
CA LYS A 135 -23.05 -10.02 5.41
C LYS A 135 -23.12 -8.59 4.85
N LEU A 136 -22.53 -7.57 5.50
CA LEU A 136 -22.40 -6.24 4.89
C LEU A 136 -21.24 -6.17 3.87
N ASN A 137 -20.32 -7.14 3.93
CA ASN A 137 -19.17 -7.28 3.03
C ASN A 137 -19.52 -7.67 1.58
N LYS A 138 -20.74 -8.08 1.25
CA LYS A 138 -21.09 -8.38 -0.16
C LYS A 138 -21.67 -7.18 -0.93
N GLN A 139 -22.32 -6.22 -0.26
CA GLN A 139 -23.01 -5.10 -0.95
C GLN A 139 -22.18 -3.81 -1.04
N VAL A 140 -21.22 -3.59 -0.11
CA VAL A 140 -20.31 -2.44 -0.13
C VAL A 140 -19.14 -2.66 -1.10
N TYR A 141 -18.80 -3.93 -1.38
CA TYR A 141 -17.62 -4.37 -2.14
C TYR A 141 -17.89 -4.60 -3.63
N ASN A 142 -18.95 -3.99 -4.17
CA ASN A 142 -18.98 -3.78 -5.61
C ASN A 142 -17.92 -2.72 -5.94
N LYS A 143 -16.97 -2.99 -6.85
CA LYS A 143 -15.94 -2.02 -7.31
C LYS A 143 -16.53 -0.62 -7.57
N LYS A 144 -17.72 -0.55 -8.19
CA LYS A 144 -18.42 0.73 -8.46
C LYS A 144 -18.83 1.49 -7.18
N ASN A 145 -19.12 0.80 -6.08
CA ASN A 145 -19.49 1.41 -4.81
C ASN A 145 -18.27 1.81 -3.96
N LEU A 146 -17.17 1.06 -4.05
CA LEU A 146 -15.89 1.42 -3.42
C LEU A 146 -15.33 2.71 -4.04
N ALA A 147 -15.31 2.79 -5.36
CA ALA A 147 -14.85 3.98 -6.08
C ALA A 147 -15.66 5.24 -5.71
N ARG A 148 -16.99 5.11 -5.66
CA ARG A 148 -17.88 6.20 -5.22
C ARG A 148 -17.67 6.61 -3.76
N LYS A 149 -17.30 5.67 -2.89
CA LYS A 149 -17.14 5.93 -1.45
C LYS A 149 -15.83 6.66 -1.17
N PHE A 150 -14.73 6.15 -1.70
CA PHE A 150 -13.39 6.67 -1.43
C PHE A 150 -12.97 7.78 -2.37
N LYS A 151 -13.91 8.36 -3.15
CA LYS A 151 -13.75 9.57 -3.98
C LYS A 151 -12.30 9.82 -4.36
N PHE A 152 -11.82 9.19 -5.44
CA PHE A 152 -10.42 9.30 -5.82
C PHE A 152 -10.02 10.76 -5.96
N LYS A 153 -8.90 11.13 -5.31
CA LYS A 153 -8.26 12.41 -5.57
C LYS A 153 -7.50 12.28 -6.87
N ILE A 154 -7.65 13.27 -7.74
CA ILE A 154 -6.83 13.44 -8.93
C ILE A 154 -5.62 14.23 -8.49
N LYS A 155 -4.47 13.57 -8.39
CA LYS A 155 -3.17 14.23 -8.23
C LYS A 155 -2.47 14.13 -9.58
N ASP A 156 -2.24 15.28 -10.22
CA ASP A 156 -1.55 15.36 -11.52
C ASP A 156 -2.16 14.41 -12.59
N GLY A 157 -3.50 14.30 -12.63
CA GLY A 157 -4.21 13.40 -13.55
C GLY A 157 -4.38 11.96 -13.07
N THR A 158 -3.72 11.54 -11.98
CA THR A 158 -3.79 10.16 -11.46
C THR A 158 -4.77 10.01 -10.30
N GLU A 159 -5.62 8.97 -10.35
CA GLU A 159 -6.62 8.65 -9.33
C GLU A 159 -6.03 7.86 -8.15
N ILE A 160 -6.09 8.43 -6.93
CA ILE A 160 -5.62 7.82 -5.67
C ILE A 160 -6.77 7.78 -4.64
N PRO A 161 -7.00 6.68 -3.91
CA PRO A 161 -8.13 6.56 -3.00
C PRO A 161 -8.03 7.56 -1.85
N HIS A 162 -9.11 8.29 -1.57
CA HIS A 162 -9.22 9.17 -0.42
C HIS A 162 -9.58 8.39 0.85
N LEU A 163 -8.69 8.43 1.84
CA LEU A 163 -8.85 7.75 3.12
C LEU A 163 -8.84 8.82 4.22
N ASP A 164 -9.97 9.03 4.89
CA ASP A 164 -10.12 10.08 5.90
C ASP A 164 -9.53 9.65 7.26
N ASN A 165 -9.67 8.36 7.60
CA ASN A 165 -9.37 7.81 8.91
C ASN A 165 -8.99 6.32 8.84
N ILE A 166 -8.60 5.74 9.98
CA ILE A 166 -8.17 4.34 10.12
C ILE A 166 -9.28 3.35 9.71
N VAL A 167 -10.53 3.74 9.91
CA VAL A 167 -11.69 2.94 9.54
C VAL A 167 -11.82 2.84 8.01
N ASP A 168 -11.53 3.92 7.29
CA ASP A 168 -11.50 3.92 5.83
C ASP A 168 -10.39 3.00 5.30
N ILE A 169 -9.21 3.00 5.92
CA ILE A 169 -8.11 2.06 5.64
C ILE A 169 -8.61 0.61 5.80
N ALA A 170 -9.25 0.30 6.93
CA ALA A 170 -9.77 -1.04 7.22
C ALA A 170 -10.79 -1.52 6.16
N LEU A 171 -11.71 -0.63 5.78
CA LEU A 171 -12.73 -0.92 4.79
C LEU A 171 -12.15 -1.06 3.38
N PHE A 172 -11.17 -0.22 3.03
CA PHE A 172 -10.51 -0.26 1.73
C PHE A 172 -9.75 -1.58 1.54
N PHE A 173 -8.96 -1.98 2.55
CA PHE A 173 -8.17 -3.21 2.47
C PHE A 173 -8.94 -4.50 2.80
N ASN A 174 -10.22 -4.41 3.17
CA ASN A 174 -11.06 -5.53 3.64
C ASN A 174 -10.44 -6.26 4.85
N THR A 175 -10.04 -5.51 5.87
CA THR A 175 -9.42 -6.05 7.07
C THR A 175 -9.99 -5.40 8.32
N SER A 176 -9.61 -5.90 9.49
CA SER A 176 -9.99 -5.25 10.75
C SER A 176 -9.04 -4.14 11.14
N VAL A 177 -9.60 -3.09 11.75
CA VAL A 177 -8.85 -2.04 12.45
C VAL A 177 -7.86 -2.68 13.42
N ASN A 178 -8.27 -3.77 14.06
CA ASN A 178 -7.43 -4.50 14.98
C ASN A 178 -6.24 -5.22 14.32
N VAL A 179 -6.40 -5.66 13.09
CA VAL A 179 -5.31 -6.26 12.35
C VAL A 179 -4.36 -5.17 11.84
N LEU A 180 -4.90 -4.06 11.30
CA LEU A 180 -4.10 -2.93 10.81
C LEU A 180 -3.19 -2.34 11.88
N LEU A 181 -3.76 -2.03 13.04
CA LEU A 181 -3.01 -1.40 14.12
C LEU A 181 -2.06 -2.39 14.81
N GLY A 182 -2.36 -3.69 14.76
CA GLY A 182 -1.41 -4.74 15.10
C GLY A 182 -0.16 -4.69 14.23
N TYR A 183 -0.31 -4.53 12.90
CA TYR A 183 0.82 -4.33 11.99
C TYR A 183 1.52 -2.97 12.22
N ALA A 184 0.74 -1.89 12.28
CA ALA A 184 1.27 -0.53 12.34
C ALA A 184 1.99 -0.19 13.66
N TYR A 185 1.55 -0.77 14.77
CA TYR A 185 2.05 -0.43 16.11
C TYR A 185 2.52 -1.65 16.91
N THR A 186 2.66 -2.82 16.28
CA THR A 186 3.11 -4.07 16.94
C THR A 186 2.29 -4.47 18.16
N GLN A 187 0.99 -4.12 18.16
CA GLN A 187 0.07 -4.45 19.25
C GLN A 187 -0.35 -5.92 19.20
N ASP A 188 -0.75 -6.48 20.35
CA ASP A 188 -1.21 -7.86 20.38
C ASP A 188 -2.57 -8.01 19.67
N LEU A 189 -2.60 -8.80 18.61
CA LEU A 189 -3.80 -9.07 17.80
C LEU A 189 -4.92 -9.73 18.61
N SER A 190 -4.60 -10.37 19.74
CA SER A 190 -5.56 -11.03 20.64
C SER A 190 -6.34 -10.04 21.52
N ASN A 191 -5.81 -8.83 21.75
CA ASN A 191 -6.42 -7.86 22.66
C ASN A 191 -7.62 -7.18 21.99
N LYS A 192 -8.80 -7.39 22.58
CA LYS A 192 -10.09 -6.93 22.08
C LYS A 192 -10.31 -5.41 22.17
N SER A 193 -9.33 -4.59 22.54
CA SER A 193 -9.49 -3.16 22.82
C SER A 193 -8.38 -2.31 22.18
N TYR A 194 -8.78 -1.34 21.36
CA TYR A 194 -7.86 -0.53 20.56
C TYR A 194 -7.36 0.77 21.16
N TYR A 195 -7.78 1.07 22.37
CA TYR A 195 -7.11 2.00 23.25
C TYR A 195 -7.19 1.37 24.64
N ILE A 196 -6.16 1.58 25.46
CA ILE A 196 -5.91 0.95 26.77
C ILE A 196 -5.12 -0.37 26.67
N LYS A 197 -3.79 -0.23 26.59
CA LYS A 197 -2.89 -0.69 27.67
C LYS A 197 -1.48 -0.15 27.45
N LYS A 198 -1.12 0.89 28.20
CA LYS A 198 0.00 0.82 29.17
C LYS A 198 0.20 2.15 29.90
N ASN A 199 -0.12 2.15 31.19
CA ASN A 199 0.85 2.64 32.17
C ASN A 199 2.11 1.80 31.99
N TYR A 200 3.21 2.46 31.64
CA TYR A 200 4.55 1.88 31.55
C TYR A 200 5.11 1.63 32.97
N THR A 201 4.44 0.80 33.75
CA THR A 201 4.93 0.35 35.05
C THR A 201 4.63 -1.13 35.22
N LYS A 202 5.50 -1.94 34.62
CA LYS A 202 5.99 -3.20 35.20
C LYS A 202 7.08 -3.75 34.29
N LYS A 203 8.30 -3.77 34.84
CA LYS A 203 9.46 -4.55 34.40
C LYS A 203 9.04 -6.03 34.25
N ARG A 204 8.39 -6.39 33.14
CA ARG A 204 8.44 -7.77 32.67
C ARG A 204 9.74 -7.88 31.90
N LYS A 205 10.75 -8.50 32.53
CA LYS A 205 11.94 -9.01 31.87
C LYS A 205 11.49 -9.91 30.71
N ARG A 206 11.30 -9.34 29.51
CA ARG A 206 10.94 -10.08 28.30
C ARG A 206 12.23 -10.62 27.69
N LYS A 207 12.66 -11.79 28.18
CA LYS A 207 13.76 -12.56 27.60
C LYS A 207 13.38 -13.11 26.21
N ASP A 208 12.09 -13.26 25.91
CA ASP A 208 11.58 -13.81 24.63
C ASP A 208 11.46 -12.77 23.50
N TYR A 209 11.85 -11.51 23.71
CA TYR A 209 11.84 -10.48 22.66
C TYR A 209 13.14 -10.44 21.84
N TYR A 210 14.13 -11.25 22.25
CA TYR A 210 15.49 -11.26 21.71
C TYR A 210 15.71 -12.30 20.60
N GLU A 211 14.73 -13.15 20.31
CA GLU A 211 14.85 -14.13 19.24
C GLU A 211 14.37 -13.59 17.89
N GLN A 212 15.01 -14.08 16.83
CA GLN A 212 14.82 -13.78 15.42
C GLN A 212 13.36 -13.95 14.89
N LYS A 213 12.40 -14.34 15.73
CA LYS A 213 10.97 -14.50 15.40
C LYS A 213 10.23 -13.16 15.43
N SER A 214 10.28 -12.42 14.32
CA SER A 214 9.26 -11.40 14.07
C SER A 214 7.88 -12.05 13.91
N ARG A 215 6.84 -11.47 14.56
CA ARG A 215 5.45 -11.93 14.36
C ARG A 215 5.00 -11.73 12.92
N PHE A 216 5.55 -10.73 12.22
CA PHE A 216 5.07 -10.30 10.91
C PHE A 216 6.07 -10.48 9.76
N TYR A 217 7.35 -10.73 10.06
CA TYR A 217 8.39 -10.93 9.07
C TYR A 217 9.11 -12.27 9.30
N ASN A 218 9.54 -12.91 8.22
CA ASN A 218 10.52 -13.98 8.20
C ASN A 218 11.89 -13.33 8.00
N ARG A 219 12.84 -13.67 8.87
CA ARG A 219 14.17 -13.05 8.88
C ARG A 219 15.22 -14.05 8.40
N THR A 220 16.03 -13.62 7.46
CA THR A 220 17.18 -14.38 6.95
C THR A 220 18.37 -13.44 6.87
N THR A 221 19.56 -13.93 7.23
CA THR A 221 20.79 -13.16 7.08
C THR A 221 21.55 -13.70 5.89
N LEU A 222 21.84 -12.82 4.93
CA LEU A 222 22.74 -13.12 3.82
C LEU A 222 24.13 -12.57 4.15
N ILE A 223 25.17 -13.32 3.79
CA ILE A 223 26.56 -12.85 3.87
C ILE A 223 26.90 -12.26 2.50
N LYS A 224 27.30 -10.99 2.48
CA LYS A 224 27.78 -10.32 1.26
C LYS A 224 29.17 -10.85 0.89
N PRO A 225 29.62 -10.68 -0.37
CA PRO A 225 30.98 -11.05 -0.77
C PRO A 225 32.09 -10.41 0.09
N ASP A 226 31.83 -9.23 0.66
CA ASP A 226 32.73 -8.52 1.59
C ASP A 226 32.64 -9.02 3.05
N GLY A 227 31.96 -10.14 3.29
CA GLY A 227 31.74 -10.73 4.62
C GLY A 227 30.67 -10.04 5.47
N ARG A 228 30.14 -8.88 5.05
CA ARG A 228 29.14 -8.15 5.85
C ARG A 228 27.78 -8.85 5.82
N LYS A 229 27.08 -8.81 6.94
CA LYS A 229 25.74 -9.38 7.08
C LYS A 229 24.67 -8.42 6.52
N ARG A 230 23.75 -8.96 5.71
CA ARG A 230 22.54 -8.28 5.21
C ARG A 230 21.31 -8.97 5.79
N LEU A 231 20.57 -8.25 6.64
CA LEU A 231 19.28 -8.71 7.14
C LEU A 231 18.22 -8.57 6.04
N ILE A 232 17.60 -9.68 5.66
CA ILE A 232 16.40 -9.74 4.84
C ILE A 232 15.21 -9.95 5.77
N SER A 233 14.26 -9.02 5.73
CA SER A 233 12.99 -9.08 6.45
C SER A 233 11.87 -9.23 5.41
N SER A 234 11.48 -10.46 5.12
CA SER A 234 10.39 -10.76 4.19
C SER A 234 9.04 -10.82 4.92
N PRO A 235 8.02 -10.03 4.54
CA PRO A 235 6.74 -10.02 5.24
C PRO A 235 6.02 -11.36 5.09
N LYS A 236 5.40 -11.82 6.18
CA LYS A 236 4.52 -12.99 6.16
C LYS A 236 3.27 -12.71 5.32
N TYR A 237 2.65 -13.77 4.82
CA TYR A 237 1.55 -13.75 3.84
C TYR A 237 0.51 -12.63 4.06
N ASN A 238 -0.07 -12.54 5.26
CA ASN A 238 -1.13 -11.55 5.54
C ASN A 238 -0.64 -10.09 5.46
N LEU A 239 0.57 -9.80 5.97
CA LEU A 239 1.15 -8.46 5.86
C LEU A 239 1.58 -8.17 4.42
N LYS A 240 2.16 -9.17 3.74
CA LYS A 240 2.57 -9.05 2.33
C LYS A 240 1.39 -8.66 1.43
N ASN A 241 0.22 -9.29 1.61
CA ASN A 241 -0.99 -8.96 0.84
C ASN A 241 -1.48 -7.53 1.09
N LEU A 242 -1.38 -7.04 2.32
CA LEU A 242 -1.73 -5.66 2.65
C LEU A 242 -0.75 -4.67 2.00
N GLN A 243 0.54 -4.96 2.07
CA GLN A 243 1.60 -4.16 1.44
C GLN A 243 1.46 -4.16 -0.09
N LEU A 244 1.12 -5.28 -0.74
CA LEU A 244 0.86 -5.33 -2.19
C LEU A 244 -0.31 -4.44 -2.59
N LYS A 245 -1.40 -4.41 -1.81
CA LYS A 245 -2.50 -3.47 -2.09
C LYS A 245 -2.07 -2.02 -1.95
N ILE A 246 -1.28 -1.70 -0.92
CA ILE A 246 -0.70 -0.34 -0.76
C ILE A 246 0.17 0.02 -1.96
N LEU A 247 0.99 -0.92 -2.44
CA LEU A 247 1.84 -0.73 -3.62
C LEU A 247 1.00 -0.37 -4.85
N HIS A 248 0.06 -1.23 -5.25
CA HIS A 248 -0.67 -1.09 -6.51
C HIS A 248 -1.75 0.00 -6.49
N ASP A 249 -2.45 0.16 -5.37
CA ASP A 249 -3.60 1.08 -5.29
C ASP A 249 -3.19 2.51 -4.86
N ILE A 250 -1.98 2.69 -4.32
CA ILE A 250 -1.53 3.98 -3.78
C ILE A 250 -0.15 4.37 -4.32
N LEU A 251 0.89 3.57 -4.09
CA LEU A 251 2.28 4.01 -4.33
C LEU A 251 2.63 4.06 -5.82
N GLU A 252 2.22 3.07 -6.62
CA GLU A 252 2.43 3.02 -8.07
C GLU A 252 1.62 4.09 -8.84
N LYS A 253 0.78 4.85 -8.13
CA LYS A 253 0.04 5.98 -8.70
C LYS A 253 0.84 7.28 -8.69
N ALA A 254 1.99 7.31 -8.03
CA ALA A 254 2.87 8.47 -8.12
C ALA A 254 3.81 8.37 -9.31
N GLU A 255 4.03 9.51 -9.95
CA GLU A 255 5.06 9.66 -10.97
C GLU A 255 6.45 9.67 -10.32
N LEU A 256 7.37 8.94 -10.93
CA LEU A 256 8.79 8.96 -10.58
C LEU A 256 9.57 9.73 -11.64
N PRO A 257 10.59 10.51 -11.25
CA PRO A 257 11.48 11.17 -12.21
C PRO A 257 12.04 10.19 -13.23
N ASP A 258 12.22 10.62 -14.49
CA ASP A 258 12.70 9.72 -15.56
C ASP A 258 14.11 9.16 -15.33
N CYS A 259 14.93 9.88 -14.55
CA CYS A 259 16.25 9.40 -14.16
C CYS A 259 16.19 8.24 -13.15
N CYS A 260 15.07 8.03 -12.46
CA CYS A 260 14.88 6.88 -11.56
C CYS A 260 14.40 5.67 -12.37
N THR A 261 15.29 4.72 -12.62
CA THR A 261 15.00 3.51 -13.40
C THR A 261 14.89 2.26 -12.53
N GLY A 262 15.55 2.24 -11.37
CA GLY A 262 15.51 1.09 -10.46
C GLY A 262 14.13 0.88 -9.85
N PHE A 263 13.62 -0.35 -9.88
CA PHE A 263 12.30 -0.73 -9.34
C PHE A 263 11.11 0.09 -9.91
N LYS A 264 11.29 0.75 -11.05
CA LYS A 264 10.21 1.43 -11.77
C LYS A 264 9.55 0.43 -12.73
N PRO A 265 8.22 0.23 -12.67
CA PRO A 265 7.53 -0.66 -13.60
C PRO A 265 7.82 -0.29 -15.06
N GLY A 266 8.14 -1.29 -15.89
CA GLY A 266 8.49 -1.09 -17.30
C GLY A 266 9.94 -0.69 -17.57
N ASN A 267 10.73 -0.42 -16.53
CA ASN A 267 12.16 -0.15 -16.65
C ASN A 267 12.99 -1.38 -16.26
N SER A 268 14.15 -1.50 -16.87
CA SER A 268 15.15 -2.54 -16.62
C SER A 268 16.52 -1.92 -16.32
N ILE A 269 17.48 -2.77 -15.96
CA ILE A 269 18.90 -2.38 -15.87
C ILE A 269 19.44 -1.85 -17.21
N VAL A 270 18.86 -2.29 -18.34
CA VAL A 270 19.23 -1.80 -19.67
C VAL A 270 18.81 -0.35 -19.85
N ASP A 271 17.61 0.02 -19.39
CA ASP A 271 17.13 1.41 -19.49
C ASP A 271 17.92 2.35 -18.58
N ASN A 272 18.49 1.81 -17.50
CA ASN A 272 19.45 2.54 -16.67
C ASN A 272 20.81 2.74 -17.38
N ALA A 273 21.29 1.73 -18.09
CA ALA A 273 22.59 1.73 -18.73
C ALA A 273 22.63 2.53 -20.05
N LYS A 274 21.55 2.49 -20.84
CA LYS A 274 21.43 3.13 -22.16
C LYS A 274 21.90 4.59 -22.22
N PRO A 275 21.54 5.48 -21.27
CA PRO A 275 21.93 6.89 -21.33
C PRO A 275 23.46 7.12 -21.21
N HIS A 276 24.20 6.11 -20.77
CA HIS A 276 25.64 6.18 -20.50
C HIS A 276 26.50 5.54 -21.61
N ILE A 277 25.89 5.09 -22.71
CA ILE A 277 26.61 4.50 -23.84
C ILE A 277 27.57 5.55 -24.46
N GLY A 278 28.80 5.16 -24.76
CA GLY A 278 29.74 6.02 -25.51
C GLY A 278 30.40 7.12 -24.68
N LYS A 279 30.10 7.21 -23.38
CA LYS A 279 30.54 8.35 -22.55
C LYS A 279 31.99 8.17 -22.11
N SER A 280 32.78 9.24 -22.23
CA SER A 280 34.21 9.21 -21.93
C SER A 280 34.54 9.20 -20.45
N THR A 281 33.77 9.91 -19.62
CA THR A 281 33.94 9.94 -18.17
C THR A 281 32.65 9.50 -17.49
N MET A 282 32.75 8.62 -16.50
CA MET A 282 31.61 8.18 -15.68
C MET A 282 31.98 8.13 -14.20
N VAL A 283 31.04 8.54 -13.35
CA VAL A 283 31.16 8.47 -11.89
C VAL A 283 29.97 7.73 -11.33
N GLN A 284 30.22 6.74 -10.48
CA GLN A 284 29.19 6.00 -9.77
C GLN A 284 29.31 6.22 -8.28
N ILE A 285 28.19 6.51 -7.62
CA ILE A 285 28.10 6.74 -6.17
C ILE A 285 26.99 5.84 -5.62
N ASP A 286 27.32 4.99 -4.66
CA ASP A 286 26.38 4.12 -3.94
C ASP A 286 25.88 4.79 -2.65
N LEU A 287 24.62 4.60 -2.29
CA LEU A 287 24.06 5.05 -1.02
C LEU A 287 24.25 4.00 0.09
N TYR A 288 24.84 4.42 1.21
CA TYR A 288 25.12 3.53 2.33
C TYR A 288 23.84 3.07 3.03
N ASN A 289 23.62 1.75 3.07
CA ASN A 289 22.48 1.11 3.74
C ASN A 289 21.14 1.76 3.37
N PHE A 290 20.89 1.97 2.08
CA PHE A 290 19.75 2.74 1.58
C PHE A 290 18.40 2.38 2.23
N PHE A 291 17.93 1.13 2.13
CA PHE A 291 16.65 0.75 2.75
C PHE A 291 16.66 0.91 4.30
N PRO A 292 17.60 0.34 5.06
CA PRO A 292 17.61 0.52 6.51
C PRO A 292 17.81 1.97 6.98
N SER A 293 18.38 2.84 6.13
CA SER A 293 18.53 4.27 6.43
C SER A 293 17.19 5.01 6.43
N LEU A 294 16.21 4.54 5.65
CA LEU A 294 14.88 5.12 5.60
C LEU A 294 14.06 4.71 6.82
N LYS A 295 13.61 5.70 7.61
CA LYS A 295 12.89 5.51 8.86
C LYS A 295 11.39 5.75 8.70
N PHE A 296 10.64 5.47 9.77
CA PHE A 296 9.20 5.70 9.83
C PHE A 296 8.80 7.10 9.35
N ASP A 297 9.51 8.14 9.79
CA ASP A 297 9.16 9.53 9.44
C ASP A 297 9.32 9.79 7.94
N HIS A 298 10.33 9.20 7.29
CA HIS A 298 10.49 9.29 5.83
C HIS A 298 9.30 8.66 5.09
N VAL A 299 8.85 7.47 5.54
CA VAL A 299 7.68 6.80 4.94
C VAL A 299 6.39 7.56 5.24
N PHE A 300 6.28 8.13 6.44
CA PHE A 300 5.18 8.99 6.83
C PHE A 300 5.08 10.20 5.91
N GLU A 301 6.19 10.88 5.62
CA GLU A 301 6.21 12.03 4.71
C GLU A 301 5.85 11.65 3.26
N VAL A 302 6.23 10.46 2.79
CA VAL A 302 5.75 9.96 1.49
C VAL A 302 4.21 9.92 1.46
N PHE A 303 3.56 9.35 2.47
CA PHE A 303 2.09 9.32 2.54
C PHE A 303 1.47 10.70 2.79
N ARG A 304 2.15 11.60 3.51
CA ARG A 304 1.74 13.01 3.63
C ARG A 304 1.78 13.72 2.28
N GLY A 305 2.78 13.44 1.44
CA GLY A 305 2.91 13.96 0.07
C GLY A 305 1.78 13.51 -0.87
N PHE A 306 1.09 12.40 -0.57
CA PHE A 306 -0.16 12.00 -1.25
C PHE A 306 -1.40 12.75 -0.73
N GLY A 307 -1.26 13.60 0.28
CA GLY A 307 -2.35 14.38 0.85
C GLY A 307 -3.22 13.63 1.87
N TYR A 308 -2.71 12.53 2.44
CA TYR A 308 -3.37 11.80 3.53
C TYR A 308 -3.22 12.54 4.86
N SER A 309 -4.21 12.39 5.76
CA SER A 309 -4.16 12.95 7.12
C SER A 309 -3.03 12.30 7.95
N ARG A 310 -2.60 12.96 9.05
CA ARG A 310 -1.56 12.41 9.94
C ARG A 310 -1.90 11.00 10.46
N PRO A 311 -3.13 10.70 10.95
CA PRO A 311 -3.46 9.36 11.42
C PRO A 311 -3.39 8.30 10.33
N VAL A 312 -3.81 8.64 9.11
CA VAL A 312 -3.78 7.71 7.97
C VAL A 312 -2.34 7.43 7.54
N SER A 313 -1.54 8.49 7.40
CA SER A 313 -0.13 8.39 7.05
C SER A 313 0.65 7.58 8.08
N GLY A 314 0.37 7.76 9.37
CA GLY A 314 1.00 6.99 10.45
C GLY A 314 0.69 5.50 10.40
N VAL A 315 -0.56 5.12 10.12
CA VAL A 315 -0.93 3.70 9.99
C VAL A 315 -0.28 3.07 8.75
N LEU A 316 -0.33 3.74 7.60
CA LEU A 316 0.29 3.25 6.36
C LEU A 316 1.81 3.12 6.51
N ALA A 317 2.48 4.12 7.09
CA ALA A 317 3.91 4.06 7.39
C ALA A 317 4.25 2.92 8.35
N GLY A 318 3.43 2.68 9.36
CA GLY A 318 3.62 1.57 10.31
C GLY A 318 3.49 0.20 9.65
N ILE A 319 2.59 0.05 8.67
CA ILE A 319 2.42 -1.18 7.89
C ILE A 319 3.63 -1.42 6.97
N CYS A 320 4.20 -0.35 6.41
CA CYS A 320 5.30 -0.41 5.45
C CYS A 320 6.70 -0.45 6.09
N THR A 321 6.81 -0.34 7.41
CA THR A 321 8.08 -0.39 8.13
C THR A 321 8.16 -1.62 9.04
N ASP A 322 9.37 -2.14 9.23
CA ASP A 322 9.68 -3.18 10.22
C ASP A 322 10.37 -2.56 11.44
N PHE A 323 10.37 -3.28 12.56
CA PHE A 323 11.08 -2.96 13.78
C PHE A 323 11.88 -4.19 14.23
N CYS A 324 13.19 -4.04 14.39
CA CYS A 324 14.08 -5.11 14.83
C CYS A 324 15.17 -4.52 15.73
N ASN A 325 14.91 -4.42 17.03
CA ASN A 325 15.84 -3.88 18.04
C ASN A 325 16.43 -2.51 17.66
N SER A 326 15.70 -1.75 16.85
CA SER A 326 16.10 -0.47 16.28
C SER A 326 14.84 0.32 15.92
N PRO A 327 14.91 1.66 15.85
CA PRO A 327 13.81 2.46 15.31
C PRO A 327 13.32 1.90 13.98
N ARG A 328 12.02 2.05 13.73
CA ARG A 328 11.35 1.52 12.53
C ARG A 328 12.10 1.91 11.26
N PHE A 329 12.27 0.95 10.36
CA PHE A 329 12.99 1.12 9.11
C PHE A 329 12.26 0.47 7.94
N VAL A 330 12.61 0.86 6.71
CA VAL A 330 12.12 0.21 5.50
C VAL A 330 12.82 -1.15 5.32
N PRO A 331 12.10 -2.29 5.40
CA PRO A 331 12.72 -3.60 5.39
C PRO A 331 13.15 -4.05 3.99
N GLN A 332 14.27 -4.76 3.90
CA GLN A 332 14.70 -5.43 2.67
C GLN A 332 13.88 -6.72 2.50
N GLY A 333 12.98 -6.75 1.50
CA GLY A 333 12.12 -7.90 1.20
C GLY A 333 10.62 -7.60 1.23
N ALA A 334 10.18 -6.44 1.74
CA ALA A 334 8.78 -6.03 1.62
C ALA A 334 8.48 -5.45 0.22
N PRO A 335 7.30 -5.75 -0.36
CA PRO A 335 6.94 -5.30 -1.70
C PRO A 335 6.78 -3.78 -1.81
N THR A 336 6.45 -3.07 -0.72
CA THR A 336 6.33 -1.61 -0.74
C THR A 336 7.67 -0.89 -0.67
N SER A 337 8.71 -1.54 -0.13
CA SER A 337 10.00 -0.91 0.16
C SER A 337 10.66 -0.26 -1.06
N PRO A 338 10.73 -0.90 -2.25
CA PRO A 338 11.36 -0.31 -3.43
C PRO A 338 10.69 0.97 -3.91
N MET A 339 9.35 0.98 -3.97
CA MET A 339 8.62 2.16 -4.42
C MET A 339 8.69 3.29 -3.38
N ILE A 340 8.58 2.98 -2.08
CA ILE A 340 8.75 3.97 -1.02
C ILE A 340 10.13 4.63 -1.08
N SER A 341 11.19 3.85 -1.29
CA SER A 341 12.54 4.39 -1.35
C SER A 341 12.75 5.29 -2.55
N ASN A 342 12.15 4.96 -3.70
CA ASN A 342 12.19 5.80 -4.89
C ASN A 342 11.39 7.09 -4.73
N LEU A 343 10.19 7.01 -4.15
CA LEU A 343 9.35 8.19 -3.90
C LEU A 343 10.02 9.16 -2.95
N TYR A 344 10.64 8.63 -1.88
CA TYR A 344 11.44 9.46 -0.97
C TYR A 344 12.64 10.10 -1.68
N ALA A 345 13.41 9.32 -2.46
CA ALA A 345 14.58 9.80 -3.19
C ALA A 345 14.26 10.68 -4.42
N SER A 346 12.98 10.95 -4.71
CA SER A 346 12.60 11.76 -5.88
C SER A 346 13.05 13.22 -5.76
N HIS A 347 13.18 13.76 -4.54
CA HIS A 347 13.69 15.12 -4.34
C HIS A 347 15.22 15.18 -4.57
N LEU A 348 15.96 14.20 -4.04
CA LEU A 348 17.37 13.97 -4.36
C LEU A 348 17.59 13.94 -5.88
N ASP A 349 16.80 13.15 -6.61
CA ASP A 349 16.91 13.02 -8.06
C ASP A 349 16.71 14.34 -8.80
N LYS A 350 15.70 15.12 -8.41
CA LYS A 350 15.42 16.42 -9.03
C LYS A 350 16.57 17.39 -8.84
N ARG A 351 17.17 17.45 -7.64
CA ARG A 351 18.34 18.29 -7.34
C ARG A 351 19.56 17.87 -8.16
N LEU A 352 19.88 16.57 -8.16
CA LEU A 352 21.05 16.03 -8.87
C LEU A 352 20.90 16.20 -10.39
N LYS A 353 19.75 15.80 -10.96
CA LYS A 353 19.48 15.98 -12.39
C LYS A 353 19.57 17.45 -12.78
N GLY A 354 18.91 18.34 -12.02
CA GLY A 354 18.91 19.78 -12.29
C GLY A 354 20.30 20.41 -12.25
N LEU A 355 21.17 19.98 -11.32
CA LEU A 355 22.52 20.51 -11.18
C LEU A 355 23.45 20.02 -12.29
N TRP A 356 23.41 18.72 -12.58
CA TRP A 356 24.43 18.05 -13.38
C TRP A 356 24.12 18.06 -14.87
N THR A 357 22.84 18.00 -15.26
CA THR A 357 22.47 18.13 -16.68
C THR A 357 22.87 19.49 -17.26
N LYS A 358 22.78 20.57 -16.47
CA LYS A 358 23.26 21.91 -16.88
C LYS A 358 24.77 21.99 -17.07
N ARG A 359 25.53 21.02 -16.56
CA ARG A 359 26.99 20.95 -16.64
C ARG A 359 27.46 19.84 -17.60
N GLY A 360 26.59 19.40 -18.50
CA GLY A 360 26.92 18.39 -19.51
C GLY A 360 27.04 16.96 -18.98
N PHE A 361 26.37 16.65 -17.87
CA PHE A 361 26.31 15.28 -17.34
C PHE A 361 24.93 14.64 -17.55
N THR A 362 24.94 13.40 -18.01
CA THR A 362 23.79 12.49 -17.93
C THR A 362 23.73 11.88 -16.55
N TYR A 363 22.53 11.82 -15.95
CA TYR A 363 22.30 11.25 -14.63
C TYR A 363 21.19 10.20 -14.66
N THR A 364 21.46 9.04 -14.06
CA THR A 364 20.46 8.00 -13.76
C THR A 364 20.65 7.46 -12.34
N ARG A 365 19.59 6.90 -11.78
CA ARG A 365 19.60 6.20 -10.50
C ARG A 365 18.90 4.85 -10.61
N TYR A 366 19.60 3.79 -10.21
CA TYR A 366 19.04 2.47 -10.02
C TYR A 366 19.13 2.08 -8.56
N ALA A 367 17.99 2.12 -7.85
CA ALA A 367 17.96 1.88 -6.41
C ALA A 367 18.89 2.85 -5.65
N ASP A 368 19.95 2.31 -5.03
CA ASP A 368 21.01 3.01 -4.30
C ASP A 368 22.20 3.45 -5.17
N ASP A 369 22.29 2.98 -6.41
CA ASP A 369 23.38 3.34 -7.34
C ASP A 369 23.02 4.59 -8.16
N LEU A 370 23.79 5.66 -7.96
CA LEU A 370 23.75 6.91 -8.71
C LEU A 370 24.83 6.87 -9.79
N THR A 371 24.47 7.09 -11.05
CA THR A 371 25.42 7.10 -12.18
C THR A 371 25.39 8.45 -12.88
N PHE A 372 26.56 9.06 -13.03
CA PHE A 372 26.81 10.29 -13.76
C PHE A 372 27.77 10.02 -14.90
N SER A 373 27.54 10.57 -16.09
CA SER A 373 28.49 10.42 -17.20
C SER A 373 28.52 11.64 -18.09
N SER A 374 29.63 11.86 -18.79
CA SER A 374 29.80 12.97 -19.71
C SER A 374 30.67 12.56 -20.91
N ASP A 375 30.48 13.26 -22.03
CA ASP A 375 31.27 13.09 -23.25
C ASP A 375 32.69 13.68 -23.12
N ALA A 376 32.95 14.52 -22.11
CA ALA A 376 34.26 15.13 -21.94
C ALA A 376 35.26 14.24 -21.17
N ASP A 377 36.47 14.17 -21.71
CA ASP A 377 37.54 13.26 -21.25
C ASP A 377 38.27 13.79 -20.00
N ASP A 378 38.48 15.11 -19.89
CA ASP A 378 39.32 15.75 -18.85
C ASP A 378 38.52 16.52 -17.79
N ILE A 379 37.34 16.03 -17.41
CA ILE A 379 36.57 16.68 -16.33
C ILE A 379 37.22 16.39 -14.97
N LYS A 380 37.47 17.44 -14.18
CA LYS A 380 37.80 17.32 -12.75
C LYS A 380 36.57 16.86 -11.96
N VAL A 381 36.42 15.55 -11.80
CA VAL A 381 35.26 14.91 -11.14
C VAL A 381 35.18 15.15 -9.62
N GLY A 382 36.22 15.70 -9.00
CA GLY A 382 36.23 15.99 -7.55
C GLY A 382 35.09 16.90 -7.11
N ASN A 383 34.82 17.96 -7.90
CA ASN A 383 33.69 18.86 -7.63
C ASN A 383 32.34 18.15 -7.78
N LEU A 384 32.24 17.21 -8.72
CA LEU A 384 31.03 16.39 -8.88
C LEU A 384 30.77 15.52 -7.67
N ILE A 385 31.80 14.81 -7.22
CA ILE A 385 31.70 13.90 -6.08
C ILE A 385 31.35 14.70 -4.83
N HIS A 386 32.05 15.81 -4.57
CA HIS A 386 31.84 16.64 -3.38
C HIS A 386 30.42 17.23 -3.34
N ALA A 387 29.99 17.94 -4.40
CA ALA A 387 28.67 18.55 -4.41
C ALA A 387 27.54 17.51 -4.39
N THR A 388 27.74 16.33 -5.01
CA THR A 388 26.79 15.22 -4.92
C THR A 388 26.69 14.69 -3.49
N TYR A 389 27.81 14.55 -2.77
CA TYR A 389 27.79 14.14 -1.36
C TYR A 389 27.06 15.13 -0.46
N GLU A 390 27.26 16.43 -0.66
CA GLU A 390 26.54 17.44 0.11
C GLU A 390 25.03 17.36 -0.14
N ILE A 391 24.60 17.24 -1.40
CA ILE A 391 23.18 17.03 -1.73
C ILE A 391 22.64 15.75 -1.08
N ILE A 392 23.38 14.63 -1.12
CA ILE A 392 22.94 13.38 -0.49
C ILE A 392 22.75 13.56 1.03
N LYS A 393 23.66 14.27 1.70
CA LYS A 393 23.57 14.53 3.14
C LYS A 393 22.38 15.43 3.48
N ASP A 394 22.16 16.48 2.69
CA ASP A 394 21.00 17.38 2.85
C ASP A 394 19.66 16.64 2.75
N GLU A 395 19.59 15.58 1.93
CA GLU A 395 18.40 14.72 1.78
C GLU A 395 18.26 13.67 2.90
N ASN A 396 19.06 13.78 3.97
CA ASN A 396 19.13 12.85 5.10
C ASN A 396 19.54 11.41 4.69
N LEU A 397 20.31 11.30 3.61
CA LEU A 397 20.91 10.06 3.13
C LEU A 397 22.42 10.09 3.37
N LYS A 398 23.09 8.95 3.15
CA LYS A 398 24.53 8.83 3.37
C LYS A 398 25.22 8.25 2.15
N PRO A 399 26.25 8.90 1.59
CA PRO A 399 27.02 8.31 0.52
C PRO A 399 27.90 7.19 1.05
N ASN A 400 28.17 6.20 0.22
CA ASN A 400 29.12 5.14 0.47
C ASN A 400 30.46 5.49 -0.17
N TYR A 401 31.28 6.23 0.56
CA TYR A 401 32.57 6.75 0.11
C TYR A 401 33.47 5.64 -0.50
N LYS A 402 33.51 4.47 0.14
CA LYS A 402 34.36 3.33 -0.29
C LYS A 402 33.91 2.67 -1.60
N LYS A 403 32.67 2.90 -2.01
CA LYS A 403 32.10 2.33 -3.24
C LYS A 403 31.98 3.35 -4.37
N THR A 404 32.45 4.57 -4.18
CA THR A 404 32.48 5.55 -5.27
C THR A 404 33.51 5.12 -6.30
N LYS A 405 33.12 5.09 -7.57
CA LYS A 405 33.97 4.68 -8.68
C LYS A 405 34.03 5.78 -9.73
N VAL A 406 35.21 5.95 -10.31
CA VAL A 406 35.44 6.85 -11.44
C VAL A 406 35.99 6.03 -12.58
N TYR A 407 35.37 6.17 -13.74
CA TYR A 407 35.75 5.52 -14.99
C TYR A 407 36.17 6.60 -15.97
N ARG A 408 37.35 6.42 -16.57
CA ARG A 408 37.89 7.28 -17.63
C ARG A 408 37.91 6.55 -18.96
N LYS A 409 38.13 7.29 -20.04
CA LYS A 409 38.27 6.73 -21.38
C LYS A 409 39.34 5.64 -21.40
N GLY A 410 39.10 4.58 -22.17
CA GLY A 410 39.97 3.40 -22.25
C GLY A 410 39.74 2.35 -21.17
N HIS A 411 39.09 2.68 -20.05
CA HIS A 411 38.67 1.67 -19.06
C HIS A 411 37.29 1.08 -19.40
N ARG A 412 36.99 -0.11 -18.87
CA ARG A 412 35.66 -0.71 -18.98
C ARG A 412 34.66 0.07 -18.13
N HIS A 413 33.64 0.64 -18.76
CA HIS A 413 32.53 1.33 -18.09
C HIS A 413 31.39 0.34 -17.92
N GLU A 414 30.89 0.22 -16.69
CA GLU A 414 29.86 -0.75 -16.35
C GLU A 414 28.76 -0.09 -15.52
N VAL A 415 27.51 -0.19 -15.97
CA VAL A 415 26.32 0.33 -15.28
C VAL A 415 25.41 -0.84 -14.96
N THR A 416 25.14 -1.09 -13.68
CA THR A 416 24.26 -2.19 -13.22
C THR A 416 24.59 -3.57 -13.83
N GLY A 417 25.89 -3.86 -14.03
CA GLY A 417 26.34 -5.12 -14.63
C GLY A 417 26.44 -5.13 -16.16
N ILE A 418 26.09 -4.04 -16.83
CA ILE A 418 26.11 -3.91 -18.29
C ILE A 418 27.27 -3.01 -18.70
N VAL A 419 28.09 -3.48 -19.65
CA VAL A 419 29.16 -2.69 -20.26
C VAL A 419 28.55 -1.67 -21.23
N VAL A 420 29.01 -0.42 -21.14
CA VAL A 420 28.44 0.73 -21.89
C VAL A 420 29.47 1.51 -22.71
N ASN A 421 30.69 0.99 -22.89
CA ASN A 421 31.75 1.71 -23.61
C ASN A 421 31.32 2.21 -24.99
N ASP A 422 30.90 1.33 -25.89
CA ASP A 422 30.47 1.71 -27.26
C ASP A 422 29.02 1.31 -27.55
N LYS A 423 28.62 0.17 -27.01
CA LYS A 423 27.26 -0.36 -27.08
C LYS A 423 26.96 -1.14 -25.80
N LEU A 424 25.68 -1.46 -25.59
CA LEU A 424 25.29 -2.38 -24.54
C LEU A 424 25.93 -3.75 -24.78
N SER A 425 26.66 -4.25 -23.79
CA SER A 425 27.20 -5.60 -23.81
C SER A 425 27.24 -6.18 -22.41
N VAL A 426 27.25 -7.51 -22.34
CA VAL A 426 27.55 -8.22 -21.10
C VAL A 426 29.07 -8.38 -20.96
N ASN A 427 29.57 -8.53 -19.74
CA ASN A 427 30.98 -8.83 -19.47
C ASN A 427 31.41 -10.10 -20.25
N ARG A 428 32.60 -10.03 -20.87
CA ARG A 428 33.20 -11.12 -21.65
C ARG A 428 33.38 -12.40 -20.83
N ASP A 429 33.72 -12.30 -19.56
CA ASP A 429 33.90 -13.46 -18.69
C ASP A 429 32.58 -14.22 -18.48
N TRP A 430 31.50 -13.48 -18.27
CA TRP A 430 30.15 -14.04 -18.14
C TRP A 430 29.70 -14.74 -19.42
N ILE A 431 30.01 -14.17 -20.60
CA ILE A 431 29.73 -14.79 -21.90
C ILE A 431 30.55 -16.08 -22.08
N ARG A 432 31.82 -16.07 -21.64
CA ARG A 432 32.70 -17.25 -21.69
C ARG A 432 32.16 -18.38 -20.83
N GLU A 433 31.67 -18.07 -19.63
CA GLU A 433 31.01 -19.05 -18.75
C GLU A 433 29.75 -19.64 -19.37
N LEU A 434 28.86 -18.81 -19.94
CA LEU A 434 27.66 -19.30 -20.64
C LEU A 434 28.02 -20.22 -21.81
N ARG A 435 29.03 -19.84 -22.61
CA ARG A 435 29.51 -20.67 -23.72
C ARG A 435 30.06 -22.01 -23.22
N ALA A 436 30.85 -22.00 -22.14
CA ALA A 436 31.42 -23.21 -21.57
C ALA A 436 30.34 -24.15 -21.03
N GLU A 437 29.36 -23.62 -20.29
CA GLU A 437 28.21 -24.42 -19.81
C GLU A 437 27.46 -25.06 -20.99
N LEU A 438 27.06 -24.27 -22.00
CA LEU A 438 26.34 -24.79 -23.18
C LEU A 438 27.14 -25.85 -23.93
N HIS A 439 28.43 -25.64 -24.16
CA HIS A 439 29.29 -26.60 -24.83
C HIS A 439 29.40 -27.91 -24.04
N ASN A 440 29.59 -27.83 -22.72
CA ASN A 440 29.75 -29.02 -21.88
C ASN A 440 28.48 -29.88 -21.90
N TYR A 441 27.30 -29.28 -21.77
CA TYR A 441 26.04 -30.03 -21.81
C TYR A 441 25.71 -30.54 -23.22
N ASN A 442 26.05 -29.80 -24.28
CA ASN A 442 25.87 -30.29 -25.65
C ASN A 442 26.78 -31.49 -25.96
N LYS A 443 27.97 -31.54 -25.35
CA LYS A 443 28.93 -32.63 -25.56
C LYS A 443 28.63 -33.86 -24.71
N ASN A 444 28.28 -33.65 -23.44
CA ASN A 444 28.21 -34.72 -22.45
C ASN A 444 26.77 -35.16 -22.13
N GLY A 445 25.75 -34.48 -22.68
CA GLY A 445 24.36 -34.66 -22.32
C GLY A 445 23.97 -33.90 -21.04
N LEU A 446 22.66 -33.81 -20.80
CA LEU A 446 22.11 -33.29 -19.55
C LEU A 446 21.91 -34.42 -18.54
N PRO A 447 22.06 -34.16 -17.23
CA PRO A 447 21.62 -35.09 -16.20
C PRO A 447 20.11 -35.39 -16.30
N ASP A 448 19.71 -36.61 -15.98
CA ASP A 448 18.31 -37.01 -16.04
C ASP A 448 17.43 -36.32 -14.97
N GLY A 449 16.14 -36.22 -15.28
CA GLY A 449 15.12 -35.79 -14.34
C GLY A 449 15.22 -34.33 -13.91
N ILE A 450 15.05 -34.08 -12.60
CA ILE A 450 14.87 -32.72 -12.05
C ILE A 450 16.13 -31.87 -12.23
N GLU A 451 17.31 -32.47 -12.16
CA GLU A 451 18.58 -31.74 -12.26
C GLU A 451 18.79 -31.17 -13.66
N GLY A 452 18.60 -31.98 -14.71
CA GLY A 452 18.63 -31.50 -16.10
C GLY A 452 17.65 -30.36 -16.34
N GLN A 453 16.42 -30.48 -15.82
CA GLN A 453 15.43 -29.42 -15.95
C GLN A 453 15.84 -28.12 -15.25
N GLN A 454 16.48 -28.19 -14.08
CA GLN A 454 17.00 -27.01 -13.39
C GLN A 454 18.13 -26.33 -14.17
N ILE A 455 19.01 -27.11 -14.79
CA ILE A 455 20.08 -26.61 -15.66
C ILE A 455 19.49 -25.92 -16.89
N LEU A 456 18.52 -26.55 -17.57
CA LEU A 456 17.82 -25.95 -18.70
C LEU A 456 17.18 -24.61 -18.33
N ASN A 457 16.49 -24.56 -17.19
CA ASN A 457 15.89 -23.32 -16.68
C ASN A 457 16.93 -22.24 -16.39
N LYS A 458 18.08 -22.62 -15.81
CA LYS A 458 19.22 -21.70 -15.55
C LYS A 458 19.78 -21.14 -16.85
N LEU A 459 20.05 -22.01 -17.84
CA LEU A 459 20.58 -21.61 -19.15
C LEU A 459 19.60 -20.72 -19.91
N GLN A 460 18.32 -21.09 -19.93
CA GLN A 460 17.25 -20.27 -20.52
C GLN A 460 17.19 -18.89 -19.86
N GLY A 461 17.33 -18.81 -18.53
CA GLY A 461 17.40 -17.55 -17.80
C GLY A 461 18.60 -16.69 -18.21
N LYS A 462 19.80 -17.29 -18.30
CA LYS A 462 21.00 -16.60 -18.80
C LYS A 462 20.81 -16.08 -20.23
N ILE A 463 20.28 -16.90 -21.14
CA ILE A 463 20.05 -16.49 -22.53
C ILE A 463 18.99 -15.39 -22.62
N SER A 464 17.94 -15.45 -21.80
CA SER A 464 16.91 -14.40 -21.72
C SER A 464 17.50 -13.08 -21.23
N PHE A 465 18.38 -13.12 -20.23
CA PHE A 465 19.15 -11.95 -19.79
C PHE A 465 20.04 -11.40 -20.91
N LEU A 466 20.80 -12.26 -21.60
CA LEU A 466 21.63 -11.84 -22.72
C LEU A 466 20.78 -11.19 -23.82
N ASN A 467 19.60 -11.75 -24.11
CA ASN A 467 18.69 -11.17 -25.10
C ASN A 467 18.15 -9.80 -24.70
N MET A 468 17.99 -9.53 -23.41
CA MET A 468 17.61 -8.21 -22.93
C MET A 468 18.69 -7.16 -23.25
N VAL A 469 19.97 -7.54 -23.23
CA VAL A 469 21.12 -6.65 -23.39
C VAL A 469 21.63 -6.58 -24.85
N ASP A 470 21.79 -7.73 -25.49
CA ASP A 470 22.38 -7.92 -26.83
C ASP A 470 21.62 -9.04 -27.57
N PRO A 471 20.48 -8.71 -28.23
CA PRO A 471 19.62 -9.69 -28.90
C PRO A 471 20.32 -10.49 -30.01
N GLU A 472 21.19 -9.84 -30.78
CA GLU A 472 21.94 -10.47 -31.88
C GLU A 472 22.86 -11.57 -31.34
N LYS A 473 23.62 -11.26 -30.29
CA LYS A 473 24.48 -12.26 -29.64
C LYS A 473 23.65 -13.37 -28.99
N ALA A 474 22.52 -13.03 -28.37
CA ALA A 474 21.63 -14.02 -27.76
C ALA A 474 21.05 -15.02 -28.78
N ALA A 475 20.74 -14.58 -30.01
CA ALA A 475 20.23 -15.46 -31.06
C ALA A 475 21.18 -16.64 -31.36
N ARG A 476 22.50 -16.38 -31.34
CA ARG A 476 23.53 -17.43 -31.53
C ARG A 476 23.51 -18.48 -30.42
N TYR A 477 23.36 -18.04 -29.17
CA TYR A 477 23.32 -18.95 -28.02
C TYR A 477 21.98 -19.66 -27.86
N ARG A 478 20.88 -19.05 -28.32
CA ARG A 478 19.58 -19.74 -28.44
C ARG A 478 19.65 -20.94 -29.37
N ALA A 479 20.33 -20.80 -30.51
CA ALA A 479 20.49 -21.93 -31.44
C ALA A 479 21.24 -23.10 -30.79
N GLN A 480 22.30 -22.82 -30.01
CA GLN A 480 23.03 -23.85 -29.26
C GLN A 480 22.21 -24.45 -28.12
N PHE A 481 21.36 -23.66 -27.47
CA PHE A 481 20.48 -24.13 -26.41
C PHE A 481 19.33 -24.99 -26.95
N ALA A 482 18.79 -24.67 -28.13
CA ALA A 482 17.71 -25.43 -28.75
C ALA A 482 18.10 -26.89 -29.10
N VAL A 483 19.40 -27.18 -29.24
CA VAL A 483 19.91 -28.55 -29.41
C VAL A 483 19.68 -29.38 -28.13
N LEU A 484 19.80 -28.78 -26.95
CA LEU A 484 19.63 -29.44 -25.65
C LEU A 484 18.16 -29.75 -25.31
N THR A 485 17.21 -29.17 -26.04
CA THR A 485 15.77 -29.28 -25.75
C THR A 485 15.01 -30.06 -26.82
N LYS A 486 15.72 -30.70 -27.76
CA LYS A 486 15.13 -31.41 -28.90
C LYS A 486 14.91 -32.91 -28.67
N ASP A 487 15.26 -33.40 -27.49
CA ASP A 487 14.89 -34.71 -26.96
C ASP A 487 13.83 -34.53 -25.85
#